data_AF-A0A8T4NU25-F1
#
_entry.id   AF-A0A8T4NU25-F1
#
_cell.length_a   1.000
_cell.length_b   1.000
_cell.length_c   1.000
_cell.angle_alpha   90.00
_cell.angle_beta   90.00
_cell.angle_gamma   90.00
#
_symmetry.space_group_name_H-M   'P 1'
#
loop_
_entity.id
_entity.type
_entity.pdbx_description
1 polymer ?
#
loop_
_entity_poly.entity_id
_entity_poly.type
_entity_poly.pdbx_seq_one_letter_code
_entity_poly.pdbx_strand_id
1 'polypeptide(L)'
;QFYTNMKFNHNDISYAFLPNCGSAEKARMKEAFQEVSLRITKISFREVSSQGDITISCTEKSENIQEDFFVAGEGGAKEIIPTGRYNIINQGIIYLYDNPKKRTVKCDYPNIEVHELMHVFGFDHSENKDSLMYPVLDTCDQTLDESIAKDLNELYSHKNAADLYFENVYVVKKGRYLDFNVTIKNSGAVNSDYTELHVLDNGEIIESYDIEPIKYGGGLFLQINNLRLERRNPSSIQFVIDMETVVDEIDEDNNVAIVKIAI
;
A
#
# COMPACT_ATOMS: atom_id res chain seq x y z
N GLN A 1 -3.92 5.81 11.76
CA GLN A 1 -3.10 4.72 11.19
C GLN A 1 -1.65 4.88 11.62
N PHE A 2 -0.87 3.80 11.71
CA PHE A 2 0.58 3.82 11.99
C PHE A 2 1.36 4.61 10.94
N TYR A 3 0.96 4.46 9.68
CA TYR A 3 1.40 5.31 8.56
C TYR A 3 0.18 5.77 7.77
N THR A 4 0.25 6.95 7.18
CA THR A 4 -0.84 7.49 6.36
C THR A 4 -1.05 6.64 5.11
N ASN A 5 -2.31 6.48 4.69
CA ASN A 5 -2.68 5.79 3.45
C ASN A 5 -2.15 4.35 3.39
N MET A 6 -2.18 3.63 4.51
CA MET A 6 -1.89 2.20 4.52
C MET A 6 -3.04 1.41 3.88
N LYS A 7 -2.74 0.62 2.85
CA LYS A 7 -3.70 -0.24 2.15
C LYS A 7 -3.01 -1.42 1.47
N PHE A 8 -3.75 -2.49 1.23
CA PHE A 8 -3.40 -3.47 0.20
C PHE A 8 -3.52 -2.85 -1.19
N ASN A 9 -2.72 -3.34 -2.14
CA ASN A 9 -2.74 -2.84 -3.53
C ASN A 9 -3.89 -3.40 -4.39
N HIS A 10 -4.82 -4.11 -3.78
CA HIS A 10 -5.98 -4.70 -4.41
C HIS A 10 -7.17 -4.69 -3.45
N ASN A 11 -8.37 -4.84 -3.99
CA ASN A 11 -9.61 -4.73 -3.21
C ASN A 11 -10.20 -6.11 -2.84
N ASP A 12 -9.82 -7.19 -3.54
CA ASP A 12 -10.19 -8.57 -3.17
C ASP A 12 -9.12 -9.21 -2.29
N ILE A 13 -9.22 -9.01 -0.98
CA ILE A 13 -8.21 -9.41 -0.01
C ILE A 13 -8.41 -10.87 0.38
N SER A 14 -7.43 -11.69 0.09
CA SER A 14 -7.45 -13.10 0.46
C SER A 14 -6.98 -13.32 1.89
N TYR A 15 -7.53 -14.33 2.55
CA TYR A 15 -7.07 -14.73 3.88
C TYR A 15 -6.96 -16.24 4.00
N ALA A 16 -6.04 -16.71 4.84
CA ALA A 16 -5.81 -18.13 5.07
C ALA A 16 -5.62 -18.42 6.56
N PHE A 17 -6.26 -19.48 7.04
CA PHE A 17 -6.03 -20.01 8.39
C PHE A 17 -4.88 -21.01 8.38
N LEU A 18 -3.99 -20.87 9.35
CA LEU A 18 -3.02 -21.91 9.64
C LEU A 18 -3.68 -23.13 10.31
N PRO A 19 -3.06 -24.33 10.24
CA PRO A 19 -3.67 -25.57 10.72
C PRO A 19 -3.98 -25.60 12.22
N ASN A 20 -3.33 -24.75 13.01
CA ASN A 20 -3.50 -24.63 14.46
C ASN A 20 -4.79 -23.91 14.89
N CYS A 21 -5.57 -23.36 13.96
CA CYS A 21 -6.86 -22.75 14.29
C CYS A 21 -7.99 -23.77 14.43
N GLY A 22 -8.66 -23.74 15.60
CA GLY A 22 -9.87 -24.49 15.89
C GLY A 22 -11.09 -23.97 15.10
N SER A 23 -12.20 -24.69 15.21
CA SER A 23 -13.42 -24.34 14.48
C SER A 23 -14.09 -23.07 15.00
N ALA A 24 -13.98 -22.79 16.31
CA ALA A 24 -14.60 -21.64 16.94
C ALA A 24 -13.90 -20.33 16.54
N GLU A 25 -12.58 -20.31 16.57
CA GLU A 25 -11.75 -19.16 16.18
C GLU A 25 -11.94 -18.86 14.68
N LYS A 26 -11.97 -19.91 13.85
CA LYS A 26 -12.27 -19.78 12.42
C LYS A 26 -13.64 -19.17 12.19
N ALA A 27 -14.66 -19.61 12.92
CA ALA A 27 -16.02 -19.09 12.77
C ALA A 27 -16.09 -17.60 13.14
N ARG A 28 -15.50 -17.22 14.29
CA ARG A 28 -15.49 -15.82 14.73
C ARG A 28 -14.70 -14.89 13.80
N MET A 29 -13.55 -15.34 13.31
CA MET A 29 -12.79 -14.52 12.35
C MET A 29 -13.55 -14.37 11.02
N LYS A 30 -14.27 -15.40 10.56
CA LYS A 30 -15.15 -15.28 9.38
C LYS A 30 -16.29 -14.29 9.62
N GLU A 31 -16.87 -14.29 10.80
CA GLU A 31 -17.87 -13.30 11.22
C GLU A 31 -17.27 -11.88 11.23
N ALA A 32 -16.04 -11.71 11.72
CA ALA A 32 -15.34 -10.43 11.67
C ALA A 32 -15.19 -9.90 10.24
N PHE A 33 -14.77 -10.75 9.30
CA PHE A 33 -14.70 -10.38 7.89
C PHE A 33 -16.07 -9.98 7.32
N GLN A 34 -17.15 -10.65 7.73
CA GLN A 34 -18.52 -10.29 7.33
C GLN A 34 -18.91 -8.92 7.88
N GLU A 35 -18.69 -8.68 9.17
CA GLU A 35 -18.99 -7.41 9.84
C GLU A 35 -18.24 -6.23 9.21
N VAL A 36 -16.96 -6.41 8.89
CA VAL A 36 -16.17 -5.41 8.17
C VAL A 36 -16.72 -5.20 6.77
N SER A 37 -17.07 -6.26 6.04
CA SER A 37 -17.63 -6.15 4.68
C SER A 37 -18.96 -5.40 4.62
N LEU A 38 -19.77 -5.46 5.68
CA LEU A 38 -21.04 -4.72 5.76
C LEU A 38 -20.84 -3.20 5.82
N ARG A 39 -19.71 -2.75 6.37
CA ARG A 39 -19.40 -1.32 6.58
C ARG A 39 -18.42 -0.78 5.53
N ILE A 40 -17.54 -1.64 5.01
CA ILE A 40 -16.45 -1.29 4.10
C ILE A 40 -16.69 -1.92 2.74
N THR A 41 -17.53 -1.27 1.95
CA THR A 41 -18.05 -1.79 0.67
C THR A 41 -17.04 -1.82 -0.47
N LYS A 42 -15.89 -1.14 -0.32
CA LYS A 42 -14.84 -1.09 -1.35
C LYS A 42 -13.87 -2.26 -1.29
N ILE A 43 -13.97 -3.12 -0.28
CA ILE A 43 -13.10 -4.27 -0.07
C ILE A 43 -13.97 -5.53 -0.03
N SER A 44 -13.47 -6.64 -0.57
CA SER A 44 -14.02 -7.97 -0.37
C SER A 44 -12.99 -8.88 0.30
N PHE A 45 -13.47 -9.87 1.03
CA PHE A 45 -12.62 -10.87 1.65
C PHE A 45 -12.91 -12.26 1.10
N ARG A 46 -11.87 -13.02 0.83
CA ARG A 46 -11.98 -14.38 0.29
C ARG A 46 -11.04 -15.35 0.98
N GLU A 47 -11.60 -16.44 1.51
CA GLU A 47 -10.81 -17.52 2.08
C GLU A 47 -10.06 -18.29 0.98
N VAL A 48 -8.77 -18.56 1.22
CA VAL A 48 -7.94 -19.43 0.39
C VAL A 48 -7.29 -20.52 1.24
N SER A 49 -6.88 -21.62 0.60
CA SER A 49 -6.30 -22.77 1.30
C SER A 49 -4.92 -22.53 1.88
N SER A 50 -4.16 -21.59 1.30
CA SER A 50 -2.79 -21.23 1.72
C SER A 50 -2.37 -19.92 1.09
N GLN A 51 -1.41 -19.21 1.71
CA GLN A 51 -0.79 -17.99 1.17
C GLN A 51 -1.80 -16.87 0.86
N GLY A 52 -2.74 -16.63 1.77
CA GLY A 52 -3.58 -15.43 1.69
C GLY A 52 -2.79 -14.16 2.03
N ASP A 53 -3.30 -13.02 1.58
CA ASP A 53 -2.79 -11.69 1.92
C ASP A 53 -2.75 -11.50 3.45
N ILE A 54 -3.77 -12.03 4.14
CA ILE A 54 -3.83 -12.11 5.60
C ILE A 54 -3.64 -13.55 6.06
N THR A 55 -2.62 -13.81 6.87
CA THR A 55 -2.43 -15.12 7.52
C THR A 55 -2.95 -15.08 8.94
N ILE A 56 -3.87 -15.99 9.28
CA ILE A 56 -4.42 -16.11 10.64
C ILE A 56 -3.88 -17.37 11.32
N SER A 57 -3.32 -17.20 12.51
CA SER A 57 -2.77 -18.24 13.36
C SER A 57 -3.45 -18.22 14.72
N CYS A 58 -3.70 -19.39 15.31
CA CYS A 58 -4.34 -19.49 16.62
C CYS A 58 -3.44 -20.27 17.58
N THR A 59 -3.12 -19.72 18.73
CA THR A 59 -2.16 -20.31 19.66
C THR A 59 -2.73 -20.40 21.06
N GLU A 60 -2.40 -21.49 21.76
CA GLU A 60 -2.73 -21.66 23.18
C GLU A 60 -1.76 -20.87 24.09
N LYS A 61 -0.74 -20.25 23.51
CA LYS A 61 0.35 -19.61 24.23
C LYS A 61 -0.02 -18.17 24.58
N SER A 62 -0.63 -17.96 25.74
CA SER A 62 -0.94 -16.63 26.25
C SER A 62 0.31 -15.89 26.75
N GLU A 63 0.47 -14.62 26.38
CA GLU A 63 1.35 -13.71 27.09
C GLU A 63 0.54 -12.94 28.16
N ASN A 64 0.89 -13.13 29.43
CA ASN A 64 0.34 -12.31 30.51
C ASN A 64 1.21 -11.06 30.62
N ILE A 65 0.61 -9.88 30.43
CA ILE A 65 1.32 -8.62 30.59
C ILE A 65 1.35 -8.21 32.07
N GLN A 66 0.27 -8.49 32.83
CA GLN A 66 0.11 -8.23 34.28
C GLN A 66 -0.81 -9.28 34.94
N GLU A 67 -1.01 -9.23 36.28
CA GLU A 67 -1.85 -10.21 37.00
C GLU A 67 -3.31 -10.25 36.51
N ASP A 68 -3.84 -9.11 36.05
CA ASP A 68 -5.25 -8.92 35.67
C ASP A 68 -5.51 -8.82 34.15
N PHE A 69 -4.47 -8.70 33.32
CA PHE A 69 -4.60 -8.54 31.86
C PHE A 69 -3.80 -9.61 31.08
N PHE A 70 -4.39 -10.08 29.99
CA PHE A 70 -3.78 -11.02 29.06
C PHE A 70 -3.99 -10.52 27.62
N VAL A 71 -3.11 -10.90 26.70
CA VAL A 71 -3.23 -10.59 25.27
C VAL A 71 -4.19 -11.58 24.61
N ALA A 72 -5.26 -11.07 23.98
CA ALA A 72 -6.27 -11.89 23.31
C ALA A 72 -6.01 -12.05 21.80
N GLY A 73 -5.32 -11.08 21.20
CA GLY A 73 -4.94 -11.10 19.80
C GLY A 73 -3.77 -10.14 19.53
N GLU A 74 -3.11 -10.34 18.39
CA GLU A 74 -2.16 -9.39 17.80
C GLU A 74 -2.31 -9.42 16.28
N GLY A 75 -2.75 -8.30 15.71
CA GLY A 75 -2.83 -8.06 14.27
C GLY A 75 -1.78 -7.06 13.79
N GLY A 76 -1.47 -7.10 12.49
CA GLY A 76 -0.65 -6.06 11.89
C GLY A 76 -0.22 -6.35 10.45
N ALA A 77 0.27 -5.30 9.78
CA ALA A 77 0.98 -5.44 8.52
C ALA A 77 2.41 -5.97 8.78
N LYS A 78 2.73 -7.12 8.19
CA LYS A 78 4.03 -7.77 8.30
C LYS A 78 5.09 -7.14 7.39
N GLU A 79 4.67 -6.70 6.21
CA GLU A 79 5.54 -6.05 5.24
C GLU A 79 4.81 -4.86 4.62
N ILE A 80 5.48 -3.71 4.60
CA ILE A 80 4.97 -2.45 4.07
C ILE A 80 5.97 -1.91 3.06
N ILE A 81 5.50 -1.58 1.86
CA ILE A 81 6.30 -0.95 0.81
C ILE A 81 5.87 0.51 0.67
N PRO A 82 6.70 1.48 1.10
CA PRO A 82 6.40 2.89 0.93
C PRO A 82 6.61 3.30 -0.53
N THR A 83 5.59 3.88 -1.16
CA THR A 83 5.64 4.35 -2.55
C THR A 83 5.76 5.88 -2.65
N GLY A 84 5.59 6.57 -1.51
CA GLY A 84 5.46 8.02 -1.42
C GLY A 84 4.00 8.46 -1.35
N ARG A 85 3.14 7.94 -2.24
CA ARG A 85 1.68 8.20 -2.22
C ARG A 85 0.95 7.29 -1.24
N TYR A 86 1.36 6.02 -1.19
CA TYR A 86 0.76 4.98 -0.35
C TYR A 86 1.81 4.24 0.48
N ASN A 87 1.34 3.59 1.54
CA ASN A 87 2.10 2.59 2.28
C ASN A 87 1.47 1.22 2.01
N ILE A 88 1.98 0.51 1.01
CA ILE A 88 1.34 -0.70 0.51
C ILE A 88 1.60 -1.87 1.46
N ILE A 89 0.53 -2.45 1.99
CA ILE A 89 0.56 -3.67 2.80
C ILE A 89 0.73 -4.85 1.84
N ASN A 90 1.87 -5.53 1.91
CA ASN A 90 2.14 -6.72 1.09
C ASN A 90 1.66 -8.01 1.77
N GLN A 91 1.69 -8.04 3.10
CA GLN A 91 1.19 -9.17 3.89
C GLN A 91 0.68 -8.70 5.25
N GLY A 92 -0.49 -9.18 5.66
CA GLY A 92 -1.05 -9.05 6.99
C GLY A 92 -0.90 -10.33 7.81
N ILE A 93 -0.85 -10.19 9.12
CA ILE A 93 -0.85 -11.31 10.05
C ILE A 93 -1.78 -11.04 11.22
N ILE A 94 -2.46 -12.09 11.68
CA ILE A 94 -3.29 -12.08 12.88
C ILE A 94 -2.94 -13.30 13.70
N TYR A 95 -2.61 -13.07 14.96
CA TYR A 95 -2.50 -14.09 15.99
C TYR A 95 -3.71 -13.98 16.92
N LEU A 96 -4.45 -15.07 17.06
CA LEU A 96 -5.52 -15.19 18.05
C LEU A 96 -5.04 -16.09 19.19
N TYR A 97 -5.12 -15.60 20.42
CA TYR A 97 -4.61 -16.29 21.60
C TYR A 97 -5.77 -16.94 22.36
N ASP A 98 -5.63 -18.22 22.70
CA ASP A 98 -6.59 -18.88 23.61
C ASP A 98 -6.39 -18.35 25.04
N ASN A 99 -7.48 -18.23 25.77
CA ASN A 99 -7.46 -17.73 27.13
C ASN A 99 -7.19 -18.89 28.13
N PRO A 100 -6.02 -18.93 28.79
CA PRO A 100 -5.65 -20.01 29.72
C PRO A 100 -6.54 -20.04 30.97
N LYS A 101 -7.26 -18.96 31.29
CA LYS A 101 -8.04 -18.78 32.53
C LYS A 101 -9.56 -18.76 32.30
N LYS A 102 -10.06 -18.79 31.04
CA LYS A 102 -11.50 -18.68 30.69
C LYS A 102 -12.25 -17.47 31.32
N ARG A 103 -11.52 -16.41 31.71
CA ARG A 103 -12.07 -15.18 32.33
C ARG A 103 -12.36 -14.06 31.34
N THR A 104 -12.42 -14.38 30.04
CA THR A 104 -12.74 -13.41 29.00
C THR A 104 -14.20 -13.01 29.08
N VAL A 105 -14.45 -11.72 28.86
CA VAL A 105 -15.77 -11.26 28.46
C VAL A 105 -16.10 -12.00 27.16
N LYS A 106 -17.18 -12.80 27.18
CA LYS A 106 -17.66 -13.50 26.00
C LYS A 106 -18.66 -12.61 25.28
N CYS A 107 -18.23 -12.07 24.15
CA CYS A 107 -19.05 -11.23 23.30
C CYS A 107 -19.61 -12.04 22.15
N ASP A 108 -20.89 -11.81 21.83
CA ASP A 108 -21.50 -12.36 20.62
C ASP A 108 -20.87 -11.71 19.39
N TYR A 109 -20.63 -10.39 19.42
CA TYR A 109 -19.88 -9.68 18.38
C TYR A 109 -18.40 -10.12 18.36
N PRO A 110 -17.76 -10.24 17.18
CA PRO A 110 -16.36 -10.64 17.06
C PRO A 110 -15.37 -9.50 17.40
N ASN A 111 -15.48 -8.89 18.59
CA ASN A 111 -14.72 -7.68 18.96
C ASN A 111 -13.21 -7.82 18.72
N ILE A 112 -12.60 -8.89 19.25
CA ILE A 112 -11.15 -9.13 19.18
C ILE A 112 -10.73 -9.29 17.72
N GLU A 113 -11.42 -10.12 16.95
CA GLU A 113 -11.07 -10.40 15.56
C GLU A 113 -11.22 -9.18 14.66
N VAL A 114 -12.27 -8.36 14.87
CA VAL A 114 -12.41 -7.11 14.12
C VAL A 114 -11.33 -6.11 14.55
N HIS A 115 -10.97 -6.04 15.84
CA HIS A 115 -9.88 -5.20 16.34
C HIS A 115 -8.54 -5.56 15.66
N GLU A 116 -8.16 -6.84 15.70
CA GLU A 116 -6.92 -7.29 15.08
C GLU A 116 -6.94 -7.12 13.55
N LEU A 117 -8.09 -7.29 12.92
CA LEU A 117 -8.23 -7.02 11.49
C LEU A 117 -8.00 -5.54 11.17
N MET A 118 -8.44 -4.61 12.02
CA MET A 118 -8.17 -3.18 11.82
C MET A 118 -6.68 -2.84 12.00
N HIS A 119 -5.96 -3.52 12.90
CA HIS A 119 -4.50 -3.41 12.98
C HIS A 119 -3.82 -3.86 11.69
N VAL A 120 -4.34 -4.88 11.01
CA VAL A 120 -3.83 -5.30 9.69
C VAL A 120 -3.96 -4.17 8.66
N PHE A 121 -5.05 -3.42 8.67
CA PHE A 121 -5.24 -2.20 7.85
C PHE A 121 -4.46 -0.97 8.37
N GLY A 122 -3.63 -1.17 9.39
CA GLY A 122 -2.71 -0.19 9.91
C GLY A 122 -3.33 0.81 10.88
N PHE A 123 -4.52 0.57 11.44
CA PHE A 123 -5.10 1.45 12.46
C PHE A 123 -4.45 1.18 13.82
N ASP A 124 -4.04 2.25 14.51
CA ASP A 124 -3.48 2.18 15.85
C ASP A 124 -4.61 2.27 16.89
N HIS A 125 -4.28 2.00 18.14
CA HIS A 125 -5.20 2.11 19.26
C HIS A 125 -5.81 3.51 19.38
N SER A 126 -7.06 3.52 19.86
CA SER A 126 -7.81 4.71 20.23
C SER A 126 -7.79 4.90 21.74
N GLU A 127 -7.84 6.16 22.19
CA GLU A 127 -8.07 6.48 23.60
C GLU A 127 -9.57 6.45 23.97
N ASN A 128 -10.47 6.41 22.98
CA ASN A 128 -11.91 6.36 23.20
C ASN A 128 -12.37 4.95 23.58
N LYS A 129 -12.91 4.77 24.79
CA LYS A 129 -13.36 3.46 25.32
C LYS A 129 -14.48 2.79 24.53
N ASP A 130 -15.28 3.57 23.82
CA ASP A 130 -16.39 3.06 23.00
C ASP A 130 -15.91 2.58 21.61
N SER A 131 -14.68 2.96 21.23
CA SER A 131 -14.06 2.53 19.98
C SER A 131 -13.64 1.07 20.09
N LEU A 132 -13.86 0.32 19.01
CA LEU A 132 -13.29 -1.01 18.86
C LEU A 132 -11.76 -0.99 18.97
N MET A 133 -11.10 0.10 18.57
CA MET A 133 -9.64 0.22 18.66
C MET A 133 -9.15 0.58 20.06
N TYR A 134 -10.03 0.68 21.06
CA TYR A 134 -9.58 0.78 22.45
C TYR A 134 -8.92 -0.56 22.88
N PRO A 135 -7.71 -0.54 23.45
CA PRO A 135 -6.91 -1.76 23.66
C PRO A 135 -7.42 -2.69 24.78
N VAL A 136 -8.43 -2.27 25.55
CA VAL A 136 -8.93 -3.04 26.70
C VAL A 136 -10.41 -3.37 26.50
N LEU A 137 -10.74 -4.66 26.51
CA LEU A 137 -12.12 -5.14 26.39
C LEU A 137 -12.70 -5.47 27.77
N ASP A 138 -13.34 -4.49 28.40
CA ASP A 138 -14.04 -4.65 29.69
C ASP A 138 -15.52 -5.03 29.52
N THR A 139 -16.14 -4.61 28.41
CA THR A 139 -17.54 -4.85 28.03
C THR A 139 -17.62 -5.17 26.53
N CYS A 140 -18.75 -5.69 26.05
CA CYS A 140 -18.96 -5.99 24.63
C CYS A 140 -19.49 -4.80 23.82
N ASP A 141 -19.50 -3.60 24.41
CA ASP A 141 -20.18 -2.42 23.84
C ASP A 141 -19.30 -1.66 22.83
N GLN A 142 -18.03 -2.02 22.70
CA GLN A 142 -17.12 -1.47 21.71
C GLN A 142 -17.60 -1.79 20.29
N THR A 143 -17.57 -0.80 19.40
CA THR A 143 -18.02 -0.95 18.02
C THR A 143 -17.02 -0.36 17.03
N LEU A 144 -17.01 -0.89 15.79
CA LEU A 144 -16.11 -0.37 14.75
C LEU A 144 -16.46 1.10 14.45
N ASP A 145 -15.47 1.97 14.60
CA ASP A 145 -15.62 3.41 14.38
C ASP A 145 -16.08 3.72 12.95
N GLU A 146 -17.09 4.57 12.82
CA GLU A 146 -17.57 5.02 11.51
C GLU A 146 -16.49 5.76 10.71
N SER A 147 -15.60 6.48 11.38
CA SER A 147 -14.48 7.16 10.73
C SER A 147 -13.51 6.18 10.08
N ILE A 148 -13.19 5.06 10.75
CA ILE A 148 -12.32 4.01 10.19
C ILE A 148 -12.96 3.41 8.94
N ALA A 149 -14.26 3.09 9.00
CA ALA A 149 -14.99 2.57 7.85
C ALA A 149 -15.03 3.57 6.68
N LYS A 150 -15.21 4.86 6.97
CA LYS A 150 -15.19 5.92 5.96
C LYS A 150 -13.81 6.05 5.32
N ASP A 151 -12.75 6.11 6.12
CA ASP A 151 -11.37 6.25 5.66
C ASP A 151 -10.98 5.09 4.73
N LEU A 152 -11.34 3.86 5.10
CA LEU A 152 -11.08 2.69 4.25
C LEU A 152 -11.92 2.70 2.97
N ASN A 153 -13.19 3.08 3.02
CA ASN A 153 -14.00 3.23 1.79
C ASN A 153 -13.43 4.30 0.86
N GLU A 154 -12.93 5.42 1.40
CA GLU A 154 -12.29 6.48 0.60
C GLU A 154 -10.98 5.97 -0.01
N LEU A 155 -10.09 5.42 0.81
CA LEU A 155 -8.77 4.94 0.40
C LEU A 155 -8.83 3.83 -0.67
N TYR A 156 -9.82 2.95 -0.59
CA TYR A 156 -10.05 1.87 -1.54
C TYR A 156 -11.01 2.24 -2.69
N SER A 157 -11.55 3.46 -2.71
CA SER A 157 -12.27 3.99 -3.87
C SER A 157 -11.32 4.42 -4.99
N HIS A 158 -10.07 4.77 -4.64
CA HIS A 158 -9.03 5.08 -5.60
C HIS A 158 -8.61 3.84 -6.37
N LYS A 159 -8.42 4.03 -7.69
CA LYS A 159 -7.91 2.99 -8.58
C LYS A 159 -6.51 2.56 -8.16
N ASN A 160 -6.26 1.25 -8.19
CA ASN A 160 -4.92 0.71 -8.03
C ASN A 160 -4.23 0.71 -9.40
N ALA A 161 -3.47 1.76 -9.67
CA ALA A 161 -2.75 2.02 -10.92
C ALA A 161 -1.27 2.34 -10.62
N ALA A 162 -0.42 2.30 -11.65
CA ALA A 162 0.95 2.78 -11.55
C ALA A 162 0.97 4.31 -11.44
N ASP A 163 2.12 4.90 -11.10
CA ASP A 163 2.29 6.36 -11.08
C ASP A 163 3.76 6.69 -11.23
N LEU A 164 4.26 6.56 -12.45
CA LEU A 164 5.61 6.89 -12.86
C LEU A 164 5.82 8.40 -12.76
N TYR A 165 6.98 8.81 -12.28
CA TYR A 165 7.32 10.23 -12.22
C TYR A 165 8.83 10.43 -12.17
N PHE A 166 9.27 11.63 -12.54
CA PHE A 166 10.65 12.04 -12.36
C PHE A 166 10.92 12.46 -10.92
N GLU A 167 11.74 11.68 -10.22
CA GLU A 167 12.27 12.11 -8.91
C GLU A 167 13.38 13.17 -9.10
N ASN A 168 14.26 12.94 -10.07
CA ASN A 168 15.38 13.83 -10.35
C ASN A 168 15.70 13.85 -11.85
N VAL A 169 15.99 15.05 -12.36
CA VAL A 169 16.49 15.26 -13.73
C VAL A 169 17.67 16.23 -13.66
N TYR A 170 18.86 15.75 -13.98
CA TYR A 170 20.08 16.54 -14.03
C TYR A 170 20.64 16.54 -15.44
N VAL A 171 20.94 17.72 -15.96
CA VAL A 171 21.30 17.91 -17.38
C VAL A 171 22.49 18.85 -17.49
N VAL A 172 23.47 18.49 -18.33
CA VAL A 172 24.64 19.30 -18.65
C VAL A 172 24.79 19.39 -20.17
N LYS A 173 24.71 20.59 -20.71
CA LYS A 173 24.97 20.83 -22.14
C LYS A 173 26.44 21.11 -22.39
N LYS A 174 27.02 20.42 -23.37
CA LYS A 174 28.40 20.59 -23.85
C LYS A 174 28.38 20.88 -25.35
N GLY A 175 28.23 22.17 -25.70
CA GLY A 175 28.13 22.57 -27.11
C GLY A 175 26.84 22.05 -27.75
N ARG A 176 26.94 21.09 -28.68
CA ARG A 176 25.81 20.41 -29.34
C ARG A 176 25.44 19.06 -28.67
N TYR A 177 26.08 18.73 -27.55
CA TYR A 177 25.86 17.47 -26.87
C TYR A 177 25.19 17.71 -25.51
N LEU A 178 24.44 16.71 -25.06
CA LEU A 178 23.73 16.67 -23.80
C LEU A 178 24.21 15.46 -23.00
N ASP A 179 24.65 15.70 -21.78
CA ASP A 179 24.78 14.65 -20.77
C ASP A 179 23.60 14.80 -19.81
N PHE A 180 22.98 13.70 -19.41
CA PHE A 180 21.92 13.76 -18.42
C PHE A 180 21.88 12.52 -17.54
N ASN A 181 21.35 12.73 -16.34
CA ASN A 181 20.96 11.70 -15.40
C ASN A 181 19.48 11.90 -15.08
N VAL A 182 18.68 10.85 -15.21
CA VAL A 182 17.28 10.85 -14.76
C VAL A 182 17.05 9.74 -13.76
N THR A 183 16.22 10.02 -12.77
CA THR A 183 15.68 9.01 -11.85
C THR A 183 14.17 9.01 -12.00
N ILE A 184 13.63 7.87 -12.43
CA ILE A 184 12.21 7.63 -12.59
C ILE A 184 11.77 6.72 -11.46
N LYS A 185 10.64 7.01 -10.81
CA LYS A 185 10.09 6.19 -9.74
C LYS A 185 8.64 5.86 -9.99
N ASN A 186 8.16 4.77 -9.40
CA ASN A 186 6.74 4.41 -9.41
C ASN A 186 6.15 4.63 -8.02
N SER A 187 5.32 5.68 -7.87
CA SER A 187 4.61 5.99 -6.62
C SER A 187 3.21 5.36 -6.53
N GLY A 188 2.79 4.63 -7.56
CA GLY A 188 1.49 3.98 -7.65
C GLY A 188 1.33 2.80 -6.70
N ALA A 189 0.18 2.12 -6.80
CA ALA A 189 -0.13 0.95 -5.98
C ALA A 189 0.31 -0.37 -6.64
N VAL A 190 0.52 -0.38 -7.96
CA VAL A 190 0.91 -1.56 -8.73
C VAL A 190 2.16 -1.28 -9.56
N ASN A 191 2.79 -2.35 -10.05
CA ASN A 191 3.93 -2.22 -10.96
C ASN A 191 3.49 -1.51 -12.26
N SER A 192 4.38 -0.75 -12.87
CA SER A 192 4.13 -0.24 -14.22
C SER A 192 4.27 -1.36 -15.25
N ASP A 193 3.69 -1.15 -16.42
CA ASP A 193 3.99 -1.95 -17.60
C ASP A 193 5.28 -1.45 -18.29
N TYR A 194 5.62 -2.08 -19.42
CA TYR A 194 6.69 -1.61 -20.30
C TYR A 194 6.27 -0.28 -20.94
N THR A 195 7.20 0.68 -20.99
CA THR A 195 6.98 1.98 -21.65
C THR A 195 8.31 2.54 -22.16
N GLU A 196 8.32 3.78 -22.63
CA GLU A 196 9.50 4.48 -23.13
C GLU A 196 9.71 5.82 -22.43
N LEU A 197 10.98 6.23 -22.32
CA LEU A 197 11.39 7.60 -22.08
C LEU A 197 11.76 8.25 -23.40
N HIS A 198 11.08 9.34 -23.75
CA HIS A 198 11.43 10.18 -24.88
C HIS A 198 12.20 11.42 -24.42
N VAL A 199 13.27 11.75 -25.14
CA VAL A 199 13.98 13.03 -25.01
C VAL A 199 13.65 13.90 -26.19
N LEU A 200 13.15 15.12 -25.94
CA LEU A 200 12.72 16.05 -26.97
C LEU A 200 13.57 17.33 -26.96
N ASP A 201 13.99 17.76 -28.15
CA ASP A 201 14.59 19.07 -28.43
C ASP A 201 13.51 19.98 -29.03
N ASN A 202 13.04 20.98 -28.26
CA ASN A 202 11.97 21.90 -28.67
C ASN A 202 10.71 21.20 -29.24
N GLY A 203 10.34 20.05 -28.68
CA GLY A 203 9.15 19.29 -29.06
C GLY A 203 9.36 18.23 -30.13
N GLU A 204 10.57 18.08 -30.67
CA GLU A 204 10.91 16.97 -31.58
C GLU A 204 11.67 15.89 -30.81
N ILE A 205 11.24 14.64 -30.93
CA ILE A 205 11.92 13.48 -30.33
C ILE A 205 13.30 13.33 -30.98
N ILE A 206 14.34 13.28 -30.14
CA ILE A 206 15.73 13.07 -30.58
C ILE A 206 16.28 11.71 -30.16
N GLU A 207 15.67 11.09 -29.15
CA GLU A 207 16.02 9.75 -28.67
C GLU A 207 14.89 9.14 -27.85
N SER A 208 14.80 7.81 -27.86
CA SER A 208 13.90 7.00 -27.03
C SER A 208 14.69 5.94 -26.25
N TYR A 209 14.23 5.61 -25.05
CA TYR A 209 14.79 4.54 -24.24
C TYR A 209 13.69 3.65 -23.68
N ASP A 210 13.81 2.33 -23.91
CA ASP A 210 12.91 1.35 -23.30
C ASP A 210 13.01 1.38 -21.77
N ILE A 211 11.86 1.41 -21.10
CA ILE A 211 11.69 1.27 -19.66
C ILE A 211 11.02 -0.06 -19.39
N GLU A 212 11.76 -0.94 -18.71
CA GLU A 212 11.18 -2.16 -18.14
C GLU A 212 10.21 -1.83 -16.99
N PRO A 213 9.23 -2.70 -16.69
CA PRO A 213 8.32 -2.58 -15.56
C PRO A 213 9.01 -2.16 -14.27
N ILE A 214 8.63 -0.99 -13.74
CA ILE A 214 9.11 -0.48 -12.47
C ILE A 214 8.14 -0.93 -11.38
N LYS A 215 8.65 -1.70 -10.42
CA LYS A 215 7.85 -2.12 -9.25
C LYS A 215 7.33 -0.91 -8.48
N TYR A 216 6.14 -1.00 -7.89
CA TYR A 216 5.66 0.05 -6.99
C TYR A 216 6.64 0.26 -5.83
N GLY A 217 6.95 1.52 -5.51
CA GLY A 217 8.01 1.90 -4.57
C GLY A 217 9.45 1.73 -5.10
N GLY A 218 9.61 1.23 -6.32
CA GLY A 218 10.88 1.10 -7.02
C GLY A 218 11.23 2.32 -7.88
N GLY A 219 12.40 2.25 -8.52
CA GLY A 219 12.84 3.27 -9.46
C GLY A 219 13.96 2.79 -10.40
N LEU A 220 14.13 3.55 -11.47
CA LEU A 220 15.13 3.37 -12.52
C LEU A 220 16.05 4.60 -12.55
N PHE A 221 17.36 4.37 -12.61
CA PHE A 221 18.35 5.42 -12.84
C PHE A 221 18.96 5.24 -14.23
N LEU A 222 18.87 6.28 -15.07
CA LEU A 222 19.45 6.30 -16.40
C LEU A 222 20.48 7.42 -16.49
N GLN A 223 21.66 7.09 -16.99
CA GLN A 223 22.74 8.04 -17.25
C GLN A 223 23.18 7.95 -18.71
N ILE A 224 23.11 9.08 -19.40
CA ILE A 224 23.48 9.21 -20.81
C ILE A 224 24.54 10.29 -20.95
N ASN A 225 25.52 10.01 -21.80
CA ASN A 225 26.59 10.96 -22.12
C ASN A 225 26.63 11.21 -23.63
N ASN A 226 26.86 12.46 -24.00
CA ASN A 226 27.02 12.95 -25.36
C ASN A 226 25.84 12.67 -26.30
N LEU A 227 24.60 12.73 -25.80
CA LEU A 227 23.43 12.72 -26.67
C LEU A 227 23.48 13.94 -27.60
N ARG A 228 23.41 13.73 -28.90
CA ARG A 228 23.52 14.81 -29.89
C ARG A 228 22.19 15.56 -30.00
N LEU A 229 22.23 16.87 -29.81
CA LEU A 229 21.09 17.74 -30.02
C LEU A 229 20.86 18.02 -31.51
N GLU A 230 19.59 18.07 -31.92
CA GLU A 230 19.21 18.52 -33.25
C GLU A 230 19.57 19.99 -33.43
N ARG A 231 19.27 20.83 -32.43
CA ARG A 231 19.57 22.25 -32.43
C ARG A 231 20.82 22.55 -31.60
N ARG A 232 21.61 23.53 -32.03
CA ARG A 232 22.79 23.98 -31.26
C ARG A 232 22.39 24.69 -29.96
N ASN A 233 21.29 25.44 -30.00
CA ASN A 233 20.79 26.26 -28.90
C ASN A 233 19.27 26.03 -28.74
N PRO A 234 18.84 24.86 -28.24
CA PRO A 234 17.44 24.62 -27.92
C PRO A 234 16.99 25.55 -26.79
N SER A 235 15.72 25.95 -26.81
CA SER A 235 15.12 26.75 -25.73
C SER A 235 14.75 25.88 -24.52
N SER A 236 14.46 24.60 -24.75
CA SER A 236 14.15 23.62 -23.71
C SER A 236 14.49 22.22 -24.17
N ILE A 237 14.88 21.38 -23.22
CA ILE A 237 14.86 19.92 -23.37
C ILE A 237 13.70 19.39 -22.53
N GLN A 238 12.93 18.48 -23.10
CA GLN A 238 11.84 17.81 -22.39
C GLN A 238 12.15 16.32 -22.28
N PHE A 239 11.82 15.75 -21.14
CA PHE A 239 11.82 14.32 -20.88
C PHE A 239 10.37 13.93 -20.65
N VAL A 240 9.89 12.93 -21.39
CA VAL A 240 8.51 12.48 -21.33
C VAL A 240 8.52 10.97 -21.14
N ILE A 241 7.98 10.50 -20.03
CA ILE A 241 7.70 9.08 -19.79
C ILE A 241 6.35 8.78 -20.45
N ASP A 242 6.22 7.60 -21.05
CA ASP A 242 4.95 7.09 -21.52
C ASP A 242 4.15 8.06 -22.42
N MET A 243 4.82 8.64 -23.42
CA MET A 243 4.21 9.64 -24.30
C MET A 243 2.98 9.10 -25.06
N GLU A 244 2.90 7.79 -25.26
CA GLU A 244 1.77 7.11 -25.91
C GLU A 244 0.66 6.72 -24.93
N THR A 245 0.81 6.98 -23.62
CA THR A 245 -0.14 6.64 -22.55
C THR A 245 -0.51 5.15 -22.56
N VAL A 246 0.51 4.28 -22.68
CA VAL A 246 0.32 2.82 -22.69
C VAL A 246 0.23 2.23 -21.28
N VAL A 247 0.81 2.90 -20.29
CA VAL A 247 0.71 2.54 -18.87
C VAL A 247 -0.55 3.18 -18.30
N ASP A 248 -1.29 2.41 -17.53
CA ASP A 248 -2.45 2.91 -16.81
C ASP A 248 -2.01 3.60 -15.51
N GLU A 249 -1.98 4.93 -15.52
CA GLU A 249 -1.41 5.73 -14.42
C GLU A 249 -2.45 6.49 -13.61
N ILE A 250 -2.08 6.86 -12.37
CA ILE A 250 -2.92 7.68 -11.49
C ILE A 250 -2.93 9.14 -11.97
N ASP A 251 -1.77 9.65 -12.38
CA ASP A 251 -1.57 11.03 -12.79
C ASP A 251 -0.62 11.06 -13.99
N GLU A 252 -1.11 11.44 -15.17
CA GLU A 252 -0.30 11.53 -16.39
C GLU A 252 0.53 12.83 -16.45
N ASP A 253 0.18 13.84 -15.64
CA ASP A 253 0.81 15.15 -15.73
C ASP A 253 2.22 15.16 -15.10
N ASN A 254 2.54 14.16 -14.27
CA ASN A 254 3.84 14.01 -13.61
C ASN A 254 4.90 13.28 -14.48
N ASN A 255 4.50 12.81 -15.67
CA ASN A 255 5.34 12.13 -16.64
C ASN A 255 6.22 13.07 -17.47
N VAL A 256 6.16 14.38 -17.24
CA VAL A 256 6.88 15.38 -18.02
C VAL A 256 7.85 16.19 -17.16
N ALA A 257 9.13 16.20 -17.54
CA ALA A 257 10.12 17.10 -16.97
C ALA A 257 10.70 18.04 -18.03
N ILE A 258 10.60 19.35 -17.79
CA ILE A 258 11.08 20.39 -18.71
C ILE A 258 12.31 21.08 -18.11
N VAL A 259 13.44 20.98 -18.81
CA VAL A 259 14.69 21.64 -18.42
C VAL A 259 14.96 22.83 -19.35
N LYS A 260 14.97 24.02 -18.76
CA LYS A 260 15.42 25.23 -19.46
C LYS A 260 16.93 25.24 -19.50
N ILE A 261 17.48 25.27 -20.70
CA ILE A 261 18.93 25.37 -20.90
C ILE A 261 19.30 26.85 -20.95
N ALA A 262 20.04 27.31 -19.95
CA ALA A 262 20.69 28.62 -20.02
C ALA A 262 21.76 28.59 -21.12
N ILE A 263 21.69 29.57 -22.03
CA ILE A 263 22.62 29.75 -23.14
C ILE A 263 23.95 30.30 -22.63
#